data_AF-A0AB34PLY2-F1
#
_entry.id   AF-A0AB34PLY2-F1
#
_cell.length_a   1.000
_cell.length_b   1.000
_cell.length_c   1.000
_cell.angle_alpha   90.00
_cell.angle_beta   90.00
_cell.angle_gamma   90.00
#
_symmetry.space_group_name_H-M   'P 1'
#
loop_
_entity.id
_entity.type
_entity.pdbx_description
1 polymer ?
#
loop_
_entity_poly.entity_id
_entity_poly.type
_entity_poly.pdbx_seq_one_letter_code
_entity_poly.pdbx_strand_id
1 'polypeptide(L)'
;TDTVIIREPPNYTVTTTEYWSQSYATTTTVTAPPGGTDTVIIREPPSPTVTTTEYWSQSYATTTTVTAPPGGTATVIIKEPPNYTVTTTEYWSQSYATTTTITAPPGGTDTVIIREPPNYT
;
A
#
# COMPACT_ATOMS: atom_id res chain seq x y z
N THR A 1 -44.89 35.32 41.30
CA THR A 1 -43.99 34.17 41.12
C THR A 1 -42.86 34.64 40.28
N ASP A 2 -41.67 34.74 40.87
CA ASP A 2 -40.48 35.14 40.12
C ASP A 2 -39.91 33.94 39.38
N THR A 3 -39.46 34.16 38.15
CA THR A 3 -38.82 33.14 37.30
C THR A 3 -37.38 33.57 37.08
N VAL A 4 -36.44 32.68 37.37
CA VAL A 4 -35.02 32.88 37.08
C VAL A 4 -34.69 32.11 35.79
N ILE A 5 -34.08 32.81 34.83
CA ILE A 5 -33.61 32.23 33.57
C ILE A 5 -32.09 32.18 33.63
N ILE A 6 -31.53 30.98 33.57
CA ILE A 6 -30.08 30.76 33.47
C ILE A 6 -29.75 30.50 32.00
N ARG A 7 -28.77 31.23 31.46
CA ARG A 7 -28.24 31.03 30.11
C ARG A 7 -26.81 30.56 30.21
N GLU A 8 -26.55 29.36 29.73
CA GLU A 8 -25.21 28.79 29.68
C GLU A 8 -24.65 28.85 28.26
N PRO A 9 -23.34 29.06 28.10
CA PRO A 9 -22.69 28.99 26.79
C PRO A 9 -22.76 27.56 26.23
N PRO A 10 -22.76 27.40 24.89
CA PRO A 10 -22.72 26.08 24.28
C PRO A 10 -21.41 25.35 24.62
N ASN A 11 -21.50 24.02 24.74
CA ASN A 11 -20.32 23.17 24.93
C ASN A 11 -19.40 23.22 23.71
N TYR A 12 -18.10 23.06 23.94
CA TYR A 12 -17.15 22.81 22.85
C TYR A 12 -17.34 21.40 22.29
N THR A 13 -17.04 21.20 21.01
CA THR A 13 -17.13 19.86 20.39
C THR A 13 -15.77 19.41 19.91
N VAL A 14 -15.39 18.18 20.28
CA VAL A 14 -14.21 17.49 19.75
C VAL A 14 -14.66 16.29 18.92
N THR A 15 -13.94 16.00 17.85
CA THR A 15 -14.17 14.82 17.01
C THR A 15 -12.99 13.87 17.11
N THR A 16 -13.28 12.59 17.29
CA THR A 16 -12.28 11.51 17.35
C THR A 16 -12.69 10.42 16.39
N THR A 17 -11.74 9.98 15.55
CA THR A 17 -11.92 8.86 14.63
C THR A 17 -11.16 7.65 15.15
N GLU A 18 -11.84 6.51 15.24
CA GLU A 18 -11.28 5.23 15.69
C GLU A 18 -11.60 4.12 14.68
N TYR A 19 -10.73 3.11 14.61
CA TYR A 19 -10.95 1.95 13.75
C TYR A 19 -11.51 0.76 14.52
N TRP A 20 -12.50 0.08 13.95
CA TRP A 20 -13.16 -1.07 14.59
C TRP A 20 -13.40 -2.25 13.64
N SER A 21 -13.71 -3.43 14.17
CA SER A 21 -13.78 -4.66 13.37
C SER A 21 -15.06 -4.79 12.52
N GLN A 22 -16.00 -3.86 12.62
CA GLN A 22 -17.27 -3.90 11.90
C GLN A 22 -17.09 -3.28 10.51
N SER A 23 -17.83 -3.78 9.52
CA SER A 23 -17.71 -3.38 8.11
C SER A 23 -18.44 -2.07 7.75
N TYR A 24 -18.92 -1.31 8.72
CA TYR A 24 -19.71 -0.10 8.50
C TYR A 24 -19.24 1.01 9.44
N ALA A 25 -19.42 2.26 9.02
CA ALA A 25 -19.10 3.40 9.88
C ALA A 25 -20.23 3.69 10.87
N THR A 26 -19.90 4.17 12.06
CA THR A 26 -20.87 4.74 13.01
C THR A 26 -20.43 6.08 13.55
N THR A 27 -21.40 6.94 13.86
CA THR A 27 -21.17 8.20 14.55
C THR A 27 -21.96 8.17 15.85
N THR A 28 -21.29 8.47 16.96
CA THR A 28 -21.91 8.59 18.28
C THR A 28 -21.53 9.93 18.87
N THR A 29 -22.52 10.71 19.28
CA THR A 29 -22.30 11.98 19.99
C THR A 29 -22.54 11.77 21.47
N VAL A 30 -21.55 12.11 22.28
CA VAL A 30 -21.63 12.15 23.74
C VAL A 30 -21.70 13.61 24.15
N THR A 31 -22.85 14.01 24.69
CA THR A 31 -23.07 15.38 25.15
C THR A 31 -22.65 15.52 26.61
N ALA A 32 -21.81 16.51 26.90
CA ALA A 32 -21.40 16.83 28.26
C ALA A 32 -22.43 17.73 28.96
N PRO A 33 -22.39 17.82 30.30
CA PRO A 33 -23.08 18.88 31.03
C PRO A 33 -22.63 20.28 30.56
N PRO A 34 -23.41 21.33 30.84
CA PRO A 34 -23.09 22.70 30.46
C PRO A 34 -21.68 23.13 30.92
N GLY A 35 -20.94 23.79 30.03
CA GLY A 35 -19.54 24.18 30.27
C GLY A 35 -18.53 23.05 30.07
N GLY A 36 -18.99 21.86 29.68
CA GLY A 36 -18.15 20.72 29.31
C GLY A 36 -17.81 20.68 27.81
N THR A 37 -17.27 19.53 27.39
CA THR A 37 -16.90 19.26 26.00
C THR A 37 -17.67 18.07 25.48
N ASP A 38 -18.49 18.30 24.45
CA ASP A 38 -19.14 17.24 23.70
C ASP A 38 -18.10 16.48 22.86
N THR A 39 -18.28 15.17 22.75
CA THR A 39 -17.38 14.31 21.97
C THR A 39 -18.15 13.62 20.87
N VAL A 40 -17.70 13.78 19.62
CA VAL A 40 -18.19 13.03 18.46
C VAL A 40 -17.20 11.92 18.18
N ILE A 41 -17.65 10.68 18.34
CA ILE A 41 -16.86 9.48 18.07
C ILE A 41 -17.30 8.93 16.72
N ILE A 42 -16.37 8.90 15.77
CA ILE A 42 -16.55 8.28 14.46
C ILE A 42 -15.80 6.95 14.50
N ARG A 43 -16.51 5.85 14.34
CA ARG A 43 -15.89 4.52 14.21
C ARG A 43 -15.97 4.06 12.78
N GLU A 44 -14.83 3.78 12.16
CA GLU A 44 -14.76 3.35 10.77
C GLU A 44 -14.10 1.97 10.64
N PRO A 45 -14.53 1.14 9.69
CA PRO A 45 -13.79 -0.05 9.31
C PRO A 45 -12.37 0.29 8.83
N PRO A 46 -11.36 -0.54 9.14
CA PRO A 46 -10.04 -0.44 8.52
C PRO A 46 -10.15 -0.46 6.99
N SER A 47 -9.41 0.43 6.33
CA SER A 47 -9.29 0.47 4.87
C SER A 47 -7.89 -0.06 4.48
N PRO A 48 -7.72 -1.36 4.24
CA PRO A 48 -6.43 -1.92 3.87
C PRO A 48 -6.04 -1.52 2.44
N THR A 49 -4.75 -1.59 2.14
CA THR A 49 -4.21 -1.36 0.80
C THR A 49 -3.57 -2.64 0.28
N VAL A 50 -3.91 -3.04 -0.94
CA VAL A 50 -3.27 -4.16 -1.66
C VAL A 50 -2.46 -3.60 -2.83
N THR A 51 -1.31 -4.21 -3.10
CA THR A 51 -0.46 -3.85 -4.23
C THR A 51 -0.46 -4.97 -5.26
N THR A 52 -0.61 -4.63 -6.54
CA THR A 52 -0.51 -5.56 -7.66
C THR A 52 0.48 -5.02 -8.68
N THR A 53 1.41 -5.87 -9.13
CA THR A 53 2.36 -5.53 -10.20
C THR A 53 1.96 -6.25 -11.48
N GLU A 54 1.86 -5.49 -12.56
CA GLU A 54 1.53 -5.97 -13.91
C GLU A 54 2.63 -5.58 -14.90
N TYR A 55 2.84 -6.40 -15.92
CA TYR A 55 3.75 -6.06 -17.01
C TYR A 55 3.00 -5.43 -18.19
N TRP A 56 3.58 -4.40 -18.80
CA TRP A 56 2.99 -3.70 -19.94
C TRP A 56 4.02 -3.31 -21.00
N SER A 57 3.55 -2.92 -22.18
CA SER A 57 4.38 -2.65 -23.36
C SER A 57 5.16 -1.34 -23.34
N GLN A 58 4.90 -0.45 -22.37
CA GLN A 58 5.55 0.85 -22.33
C GLN A 58 6.90 0.77 -21.64
N SER A 59 7.85 1.62 -22.06
CA SER A 59 9.24 1.62 -21.56
C SER A 59 9.44 2.28 -20.19
N TYR A 60 8.37 2.57 -19.44
CA TYR A 60 8.42 3.26 -18.17
C TYR A 60 7.47 2.63 -17.17
N ALA A 61 7.77 2.74 -15.89
CA ALA A 61 6.89 2.28 -14.83
C ALA A 61 5.78 3.32 -14.55
N THR A 62 4.60 2.86 -14.16
CA THR A 62 3.54 3.73 -13.63
C THR A 62 2.93 3.16 -12.36
N THR A 63 2.46 4.06 -11.51
CA THR A 63 1.75 3.72 -10.28
C THR A 63 0.39 4.41 -10.32
N THR A 64 -0.67 3.63 -10.17
CA THR A 64 -2.04 4.13 -10.07
C THR A 64 -2.64 3.65 -8.75
N THR A 65 -3.14 4.58 -7.94
CA THR A 65 -3.87 4.25 -6.71
C THR A 65 -5.36 4.34 -6.98
N VAL A 66 -6.06 3.23 -6.79
CA VAL A 66 -7.52 3.14 -6.79
C VAL A 66 -7.98 3.16 -5.35
N THR A 67 -8.65 4.25 -4.96
CA THR A 67 -9.23 4.38 -3.62
C THR A 67 -10.50 3.56 -3.50
N ALA A 68 -10.76 3.04 -2.31
CA ALA A 68 -12.00 2.36 -1.99
C ALA A 68 -12.90 3.26 -1.12
N PRO A 69 -14.23 3.03 -1.12
CA PRO A 69 -15.11 3.58 -0.10
C PRO A 69 -14.65 3.23 1.31
N PRO A 70 -15.12 3.92 2.37
CA PRO A 70 -14.80 3.59 3.75
C PRO A 70 -15.05 2.11 4.06
N GLY A 71 -14.01 1.41 4.54
CA GLY A 71 -14.03 -0.02 4.82
C GLY A 71 -13.80 -0.96 3.64
N GLY A 72 -13.67 -0.41 2.44
CA GLY A 72 -13.18 -1.16 1.28
C GLY A 72 -11.65 -1.27 1.28
N THR A 73 -11.13 -2.05 0.34
CA THR A 73 -9.68 -2.23 0.15
C THR A 73 -9.20 -1.34 -0.99
N ALA A 74 -8.33 -0.38 -0.70
CA ALA A 74 -7.65 0.39 -1.74
C ALA A 74 -6.69 -0.52 -2.51
N THR A 75 -6.51 -0.27 -3.81
CA THR A 75 -5.60 -1.06 -4.66
C THR A 75 -4.57 -0.14 -5.29
N VAL A 76 -3.29 -0.48 -5.13
CA VAL A 76 -2.17 0.16 -5.83
C VAL A 76 -1.76 -0.75 -6.98
N ILE A 77 -1.91 -0.25 -8.19
CA ILE A 77 -1.54 -0.95 -9.43
C ILE A 77 -0.21 -0.36 -9.90
N ILE A 78 0.82 -1.19 -9.93
CA ILE A 78 2.14 -0.87 -10.47
C ILE A 78 2.23 -1.53 -11.84
N LYS A 79 2.47 -0.75 -12.89
CA LYS A 79 2.73 -1.28 -14.23
C LYS A 79 4.18 -1.07 -14.58
N GLU A 80 4.88 -2.15 -14.89
CA GLU A 80 6.31 -2.16 -15.15
C GLU A 80 6.62 -2.72 -16.55
N PRO A 81 7.61 -2.16 -17.27
CA PRO A 81 8.12 -2.81 -18.47
C PRO A 81 8.73 -4.17 -18.14
N PRO A 82 8.57 -5.20 -19.00
CA PRO A 82 9.25 -6.46 -18.82
C PRO A 82 10.77 -6.30 -19.02
N ASN A 83 11.56 -7.14 -18.35
CA ASN A 83 12.99 -7.23 -18.60
C ASN A 83 13.26 -8.11 -19.84
N TYR A 84 14.25 -7.71 -20.63
CA TYR A 84 14.84 -8.60 -21.64
C TYR A 84 15.84 -9.54 -20.97
N THR A 85 16.10 -10.70 -21.55
CA THR A 85 17.12 -11.63 -21.04
C THR A 85 18.20 -11.86 -22.08
N VAL A 86 19.45 -11.68 -21.68
CA VAL A 86 20.63 -12.04 -22.48
C VAL A 86 21.37 -13.17 -21.79
N THR A 87 21.87 -14.12 -22.58
CA THR A 87 22.67 -15.24 -22.08
C THR A 87 24.10 -15.15 -22.61
N THR A 88 25.06 -15.28 -21.71
CA THR A 88 26.48 -15.31 -22.03
C THR A 88 27.09 -16.60 -21.51
N THR A 89 27.82 -17.30 -22.36
CA THR A 89 28.59 -18.49 -21.98
C THR A 89 30.06 -18.13 -21.84
N GLU A 90 30.65 -18.47 -20.70
CA GLU A 90 32.06 -18.27 -20.39
C GLU A 90 32.70 -19.62 -20.03
N TYR A 91 33.99 -19.77 -20.32
CA TYR A 91 34.74 -20.94 -19.91
C TYR A 91 35.57 -20.65 -18.67
N TRP A 92 35.63 -21.61 -17.74
CA TRP A 92 36.34 -21.45 -16.46
C TRP A 92 37.07 -22.74 -16.05
N SER A 93 38.04 -22.61 -15.14
CA SER A 93 38.94 -23.71 -14.78
C SER A 93 38.31 -24.86 -13.98
N GLN A 94 37.04 -24.73 -13.56
CA GLN A 94 36.38 -25.77 -12.79
C GLN A 94 35.83 -26.88 -13.69
N SER A 95 35.71 -28.08 -13.14
CA SER A 95 35.22 -29.27 -13.85
C SER A 95 33.69 -29.37 -13.97
N TYR A 96 32.95 -28.37 -13.49
CA TYR A 96 31.49 -28.37 -13.45
C TYR A 96 30.93 -27.09 -14.06
N ALA A 97 29.68 -27.15 -14.53
CA ALA A 97 28.98 -25.98 -15.04
C ALA A 97 28.26 -25.20 -13.92
N THR A 98 28.16 -23.89 -14.05
CA THR A 98 27.30 -23.05 -13.18
C THR A 98 26.45 -22.10 -13.99
N THR A 99 25.29 -21.74 -13.44
CA THR A 99 24.41 -20.72 -13.99
C THR A 99 24.19 -19.66 -12.93
N THR A 100 24.43 -18.39 -13.29
CA THR A 100 24.17 -17.24 -12.44
C THR A 100 23.22 -16.31 -13.18
N THR A 101 22.09 -15.98 -12.57
CA THR A 101 21.14 -15.00 -13.11
C THR A 101 21.28 -13.69 -12.36
N ILE A 102 21.51 -12.61 -13.10
CA ILE A 102 21.55 -11.24 -12.60
C ILE A 102 20.27 -10.55 -13.12
N THR A 103 19.37 -10.21 -12.20
CA THR A 103 18.12 -9.53 -12.52
C THR A 103 18.31 -8.01 -12.50
N ALA A 104 17.90 -7.34 -13.57
CA ALA A 104 17.96 -5.89 -13.69
C ALA A 104 16.70 -5.22 -13.09
N PRO A 105 16.75 -3.91 -12.83
CA PRO A 105 15.53 -3.13 -12.55
C PRO A 105 14.51 -3.26 -13.70
N PRO A 106 13.21 -2.96 -13.44
CA PRO A 106 12.16 -3.08 -14.45
C PRO A 106 12.46 -2.33 -15.76
N GLY A 107 12.25 -3.01 -16.89
CA GLY A 107 12.61 -2.52 -18.23
C GLY A 107 14.09 -2.62 -18.56
N GLY A 108 14.88 -3.23 -17.69
CA GLY A 108 16.29 -3.49 -17.90
C GLY A 108 16.54 -4.78 -18.68
N THR A 109 17.78 -5.25 -18.62
CA THR A 109 18.20 -6.52 -19.23
C THR A 109 18.77 -7.44 -18.17
N ASP A 110 18.06 -8.51 -17.89
CA ASP A 110 18.56 -9.62 -17.08
C ASP A 110 19.70 -10.31 -17.83
N THR A 111 20.74 -10.69 -17.10
CA THR A 111 21.90 -11.38 -17.66
C THR A 111 22.01 -12.76 -17.03
N VAL A 112 21.97 -13.79 -17.87
CA VAL A 112 22.24 -15.18 -17.47
C VAL A 112 23.66 -15.52 -17.89
N ILE A 113 24.52 -15.78 -16.92
CA ILE A 113 25.90 -16.19 -17.14
C ILE A 113 25.97 -17.70 -16.93
N ILE A 114 26.33 -18.42 -17.98
CA ILE A 114 26.60 -19.85 -17.93
C ILE A 114 28.11 -20.01 -17.95
N ARG A 115 28.69 -20.64 -16.92
CA ARG A 115 30.11 -20.99 -16.91
C ARG A 115 30.26 -22.47 -17.14
N GLU A 116 31.02 -22.86 -18.17
CA GLU A 116 31.26 -24.25 -18.53
C GLU A 116 32.74 -24.62 -18.40
N PRO A 117 33.07 -25.87 -18.03
CA PRO A 117 34.45 -26.36 -18.13
C PRO A 117 34.93 -26.28 -19.59
N PRO A 118 36.20 -25.92 -19.85
CA PRO A 118 36.77 -25.99 -21.18
C PRO A 118 36.74 -27.43 -21.70
N ASN A 119 36.25 -27.60 -22.93
CA ASN A 119 36.27 -28.88 -23.62
C ASN A 119 37.61 -29.03 -24.35
N TYR A 120 38.48 -29.91 -23.84
CA TYR A 120 39.76 -30.23 -24.47
C TYR A 120 39.56 -31.38 -25.47
N THR A 121 39.57 -31.06 -26.76
CA THR A 121 39.65 -32.04 -27.88
C THR A 121 41.08 -32.28 -28.32
#